data_AF-A0A1Y3BF15-F1
#
_entry.id   AF-A0A1Y3BF15-F1
#
_cell.length_a   1.000
_cell.length_b   1.000
_cell.length_c   1.000
_cell.angle_alpha   90.00
_cell.angle_beta   90.00
_cell.angle_gamma   90.00
#
_symmetry.space_group_name_H-M   'P 1'
#
loop_
_entity.id
_entity.type
_entity.pdbx_description
1 polymer ?
#
loop_
_entity_poly.entity_id
_entity_poly.type
_entity_poly.pdbx_seq_one_letter_code
_entity_poly.pdbx_strand_id
1 'polypeptide(L)'
;MIASKFEPVDNWCPPSYQASDNVEQESSENVKTTSNKVPYNLLTQHSIPNKSIADCVEALIGTYLISSGSQGAIQFMDWLGLKVLPKGMKIITKNCESSAEHKEGELNQKHGERWLPQPRSPLIIPKYLRNDATKINEIKDKLQATYYKHHLDCFEEIIGYRFRDRAYLVQAFTHNSYYENTVTDCYQRLEFLGDAVLDYLITRYLYEDSRCHSPGTLTDLRSALVNNTFFAALAVKYNFHKYLMMLSSELYRVIDGFVRKFNIYYNQNLANGESKKILSAISDFQQGNEDEQMSENSYSNYNYWELFVSENEAEHLEDIEVPKALGDIFESVAGAIYLDSDMSLEAVWKAYYPMMKPEIENFSEKVPKSPIRVLLEKQPQSVKFGFVKPEINAGRRIRVTVEVFGLGKFVGIGRNKRIAKCTAAKRALRALESDKRRKELERQLEECDD
;
A
#
# COMPACT_ATOMS: atom_id res chain seq x y z
N MET A 1 -13.41 -28.57 -21.21
CA MET A 1 -12.26 -28.42 -20.28
C MET A 1 -11.81 -29.79 -19.84
N ILE A 2 -10.50 -30.01 -19.68
CA ILE A 2 -9.98 -31.20 -19.00
C ILE A 2 -9.92 -30.82 -17.52
N ALA A 3 -10.64 -31.55 -16.67
CA ALA A 3 -10.64 -31.35 -15.23
C ALA A 3 -10.20 -32.66 -14.57
N SER A 4 -9.07 -32.63 -13.86
CA SER A 4 -8.63 -33.70 -12.98
C SER A 4 -9.43 -33.66 -11.68
N LYS A 5 -9.69 -34.84 -11.10
CA LYS A 5 -10.31 -34.96 -9.76
C LYS A 5 -9.28 -34.47 -8.73
N PHE A 6 -9.69 -33.60 -7.82
CA PHE A 6 -8.84 -33.16 -6.72
C PHE A 6 -8.88 -34.22 -5.60
N GLU A 7 -7.74 -34.87 -5.37
CA GLU A 7 -7.55 -35.89 -4.33
C GLU A 7 -6.41 -35.41 -3.42
N PRO A 8 -6.71 -34.96 -2.17
CA PRO A 8 -5.73 -34.26 -1.34
C PRO A 8 -4.49 -35.08 -0.99
N VAL A 9 -4.66 -36.39 -0.78
CA VAL A 9 -3.60 -37.28 -0.26
C VAL A 9 -2.58 -37.59 -1.36
N ASP A 10 -3.04 -37.88 -2.59
CA ASP A 10 -2.17 -38.27 -3.70
C ASP A 10 -1.62 -37.09 -4.52
N ASN A 11 -2.33 -35.96 -4.57
CA ASN A 11 -2.01 -34.84 -5.48
C ASN A 11 -1.73 -33.50 -4.78
N TRP A 12 -1.81 -33.40 -3.45
CA TRP A 12 -1.60 -32.14 -2.72
C TRP A 12 -0.91 -32.32 -1.35
N CYS A 13 0.26 -32.96 -1.34
CA CYS A 13 1.19 -32.88 -0.20
C CYS A 13 2.11 -31.66 -0.34
N PRO A 14 1.96 -30.61 0.50
CA PRO A 14 2.82 -29.44 0.42
C PRO A 14 4.22 -29.68 1.01
N PRO A 15 5.22 -28.85 0.66
CA PRO A 15 6.50 -28.84 1.36
C PRO A 15 6.27 -28.58 2.86
N SER A 16 6.85 -29.42 3.71
CA SER A 16 6.67 -29.51 5.17
C SER A 16 5.58 -30.46 5.70
N TYR A 17 4.74 -31.11 4.87
CA TYR A 17 3.84 -32.15 5.37
C TYR A 17 4.57 -33.49 5.55
N GLN A 18 4.82 -33.90 6.79
CA GLN A 18 5.14 -35.29 7.13
C GLN A 18 3.83 -35.99 7.48
N ALA A 19 3.40 -36.91 6.60
CA ALA A 19 2.36 -37.86 6.95
C ALA A 19 2.88 -38.74 8.10
N SER A 20 2.05 -38.97 9.11
CA SER A 20 2.36 -39.99 10.13
C SER A 20 2.15 -41.36 9.50
N ASP A 21 3.23 -42.16 9.41
CA ASP A 21 3.25 -43.51 8.83
C ASP A 21 2.31 -44.46 9.61
N ASN A 22 1.02 -44.48 9.25
CA ASN A 22 0.00 -45.43 9.74
C ASN A 22 -1.32 -45.35 8.94
N VAL A 23 -1.27 -45.59 7.62
CA VAL A 23 -2.40 -46.20 6.89
C VAL A 23 -1.84 -47.21 5.89
N GLU A 24 -2.49 -48.38 5.86
CA GLU A 24 -2.01 -49.67 5.35
C GLU A 24 -1.77 -49.75 3.84
N GLN A 25 -0.94 -50.73 3.47
CA GLN A 25 -0.71 -51.17 2.09
C GLN A 25 -1.94 -51.91 1.56
N GLU A 26 -2.50 -51.49 0.42
CA GLU A 26 -3.23 -52.42 -0.46
C GLU A 26 -2.64 -52.46 -1.87
N SER A 27 -2.25 -53.69 -2.22
CA SER A 27 -1.92 -54.27 -3.52
C SER A 27 -1.98 -53.41 -4.79
N SER A 28 -0.83 -53.40 -5.46
CA SER A 28 -0.66 -53.14 -6.89
C SER A 28 -1.59 -53.97 -7.81
N GLU A 29 -2.37 -53.30 -8.66
CA GLU A 29 -2.88 -53.88 -9.91
C GLU A 29 -2.66 -52.94 -11.12
N ASN A 30 -2.37 -53.55 -12.28
CA ASN A 30 -2.04 -52.85 -13.53
C ASN A 30 -3.27 -52.20 -14.18
N VAL A 31 -3.57 -50.94 -13.86
CA VAL A 31 -4.55 -50.15 -14.62
C VAL A 31 -3.88 -49.45 -15.80
N LYS A 32 -4.16 -49.96 -17.01
CA LYS A 32 -3.76 -49.36 -18.28
C LYS A 32 -4.24 -47.91 -18.38
N THR A 33 -3.49 -47.09 -19.12
CA THR A 33 -3.81 -45.70 -19.48
C THR A 33 -5.04 -45.57 -20.38
N THR A 34 -6.23 -45.82 -19.83
CA THR A 34 -7.49 -45.35 -20.41
C THR A 34 -7.73 -43.93 -19.95
N SER A 35 -7.97 -43.02 -20.90
CA SER A 35 -8.30 -41.63 -20.59
C SER A 35 -9.67 -41.54 -19.91
N ASN A 36 -9.68 -41.59 -18.57
CA ASN A 36 -10.88 -41.41 -17.75
C ASN A 36 -11.36 -39.96 -17.81
N LYS A 37 -11.98 -39.61 -18.95
CA LYS A 37 -12.82 -38.42 -19.09
C LYS A 37 -14.08 -38.66 -18.27
N VAL A 38 -14.00 -38.36 -16.96
CA VAL A 38 -15.17 -38.31 -16.09
C VAL A 38 -16.16 -37.31 -16.70
N PRO A 39 -17.42 -37.69 -16.96
CA PRO A 39 -18.40 -36.76 -17.51
C PRO A 39 -18.63 -35.60 -16.54
N TYR A 40 -18.72 -34.38 -17.08
CA TYR A 40 -18.97 -33.16 -16.30
C TYR A 40 -20.34 -33.26 -15.62
N ASN A 41 -20.34 -33.52 -14.30
CA ASN A 41 -21.57 -33.66 -13.53
C ASN A 41 -21.82 -32.39 -12.72
N LEU A 42 -22.77 -31.58 -13.17
CA LEU A 42 -23.13 -30.28 -12.58
C LEU A 42 -23.67 -30.38 -11.14
N LEU A 43 -24.06 -31.58 -10.68
CA LEU A 43 -24.48 -31.84 -9.30
C LEU A 43 -23.29 -32.05 -8.34
N THR A 44 -22.09 -32.34 -8.85
CA THR A 44 -20.90 -32.65 -8.03
C THR A 44 -19.68 -31.80 -8.35
N GLN A 45 -19.77 -30.88 -9.32
CA GLN A 45 -18.66 -30.02 -9.74
C GLN A 45 -19.06 -28.54 -9.67
N HIS A 46 -18.49 -27.82 -8.69
CA HIS A 46 -18.64 -26.38 -8.58
C HIS A 46 -17.72 -25.65 -9.57
N SER A 47 -18.29 -24.73 -10.35
CA SER A 47 -17.52 -23.78 -11.16
C SER A 47 -17.05 -22.62 -10.27
N ILE A 48 -15.77 -22.57 -9.95
CA ILE A 48 -15.16 -21.51 -9.13
C ILE A 48 -14.55 -20.45 -10.07
N PRO A 49 -14.83 -19.15 -9.89
CA PRO A 49 -14.20 -18.10 -10.69
C PRO A 49 -12.68 -18.07 -10.52
N ASN A 50 -11.94 -17.88 -11.62
CA ASN A 50 -10.46 -17.87 -11.61
C ASN A 50 -9.85 -16.89 -10.57
N LYS A 51 -10.48 -15.74 -10.32
CA LYS A 51 -9.97 -14.80 -9.28
C LYS A 51 -10.08 -15.39 -7.88
N SER A 52 -11.17 -16.08 -7.55
CA SER A 52 -11.30 -16.74 -6.24
C SER A 52 -10.27 -17.84 -6.02
N ILE A 53 -9.85 -18.55 -7.08
CA ILE A 53 -8.73 -19.52 -7.00
C ILE A 53 -7.42 -18.78 -6.71
N ALA A 54 -7.15 -17.66 -7.39
CA ALA A 54 -5.97 -16.84 -7.11
C ALA A 54 -5.99 -16.26 -5.68
N ASP A 55 -7.14 -15.78 -5.20
CA ASP A 55 -7.32 -15.31 -3.81
C ASP A 55 -7.00 -16.42 -2.79
N CYS A 56 -7.39 -17.67 -3.08
CA CYS A 56 -7.04 -18.82 -2.24
C CYS A 56 -5.53 -19.12 -2.25
N VAL A 57 -4.86 -19.01 -3.40
CA VAL A 57 -3.40 -19.19 -3.51
C VAL A 57 -2.65 -18.07 -2.78
N GLU A 58 -3.09 -16.82 -2.93
CA GLU A 58 -2.57 -15.66 -2.16
C GLU A 58 -2.70 -15.91 -0.64
N ALA A 59 -3.86 -16.40 -0.18
CA ALA A 59 -4.08 -16.75 1.23
C ALA A 59 -3.19 -17.92 1.72
N LEU A 60 -2.98 -18.95 0.89
CA LEU A 60 -2.07 -20.05 1.23
C LEU A 60 -0.62 -19.57 1.35
N ILE A 61 -0.14 -18.74 0.41
CA ILE A 61 1.21 -18.12 0.50
C ILE A 61 1.34 -17.31 1.80
N GLY A 62 0.30 -16.56 2.19
CA GLY A 62 0.24 -15.86 3.48
C GLY A 62 0.39 -16.80 4.68
N THR A 63 -0.30 -17.95 4.66
CA THR A 63 -0.18 -18.98 5.71
C THR A 63 1.25 -19.52 5.83
N TYR A 64 1.94 -19.81 4.71
CA TYR A 64 3.35 -20.22 4.74
C TYR A 64 4.29 -19.12 5.23
N LEU A 65 3.99 -17.87 4.88
CA LEU A 65 4.79 -16.71 5.30
C LEU A 65 4.74 -16.47 6.81
N ILE A 66 3.59 -16.71 7.43
CA ILE A 66 3.39 -16.58 8.89
C ILE A 66 3.97 -17.81 9.62
N SER A 67 3.74 -19.03 9.13
CA SER A 67 4.15 -20.27 9.82
C SER A 67 5.63 -20.61 9.65
N SER A 68 6.18 -20.38 8.45
CA SER A 68 7.49 -20.87 8.01
C SER A 68 8.42 -19.74 7.54
N GLY A 69 7.99 -18.48 7.69
CA GLY A 69 8.73 -17.31 7.25
C GLY A 69 8.82 -17.15 5.73
N SER A 70 9.59 -16.16 5.29
CA SER A 70 9.75 -15.85 3.86
C SER A 70 10.32 -17.00 3.05
N GLN A 71 11.24 -17.79 3.61
CA GLN A 71 11.82 -18.96 2.93
C GLN A 71 10.78 -20.05 2.66
N GLY A 72 9.91 -20.36 3.64
CA GLY A 72 8.83 -21.33 3.45
C GLY A 72 7.81 -20.88 2.40
N ALA A 73 7.46 -19.59 2.39
CA ALA A 73 6.60 -19.02 1.34
C ALA A 73 7.23 -19.13 -0.06
N ILE A 74 8.53 -18.88 -0.20
CA ILE A 74 9.26 -19.02 -1.48
C ILE A 74 9.29 -20.49 -1.93
N GLN A 75 9.57 -21.43 -1.03
CA GLN A 75 9.55 -22.87 -1.32
C GLN A 75 8.16 -23.35 -1.75
N PHE A 76 7.09 -22.86 -1.10
CA PHE A 76 5.71 -23.16 -1.49
C PHE A 76 5.38 -22.59 -2.88
N MET A 77 5.83 -21.38 -3.21
CA MET A 77 5.66 -20.80 -4.55
C MET A 77 6.40 -21.58 -5.65
N ASP A 78 7.62 -22.05 -5.37
CA ASP A 78 8.38 -22.89 -6.31
C ASP A 78 7.70 -24.26 -6.51
N TRP A 79 7.17 -24.87 -5.44
CA TRP A 79 6.36 -26.09 -5.49
C TRP A 79 5.06 -25.93 -6.29
N LEU A 80 4.40 -24.76 -6.23
CA LEU A 80 3.28 -24.41 -7.12
C LEU A 80 3.68 -24.25 -8.61
N GLY A 81 4.97 -24.38 -8.94
CA GLY A 81 5.50 -24.22 -10.30
C GLY A 81 5.75 -22.77 -10.71
N LEU A 82 5.65 -21.82 -9.78
CA LEU A 82 6.08 -20.44 -10.03
C LEU A 82 7.61 -20.40 -10.05
N LYS A 83 8.21 -19.92 -11.14
CA LYS A 83 9.68 -19.84 -11.29
C LYS A 83 10.26 -18.69 -10.47
N VAL A 84 10.18 -18.81 -9.14
CA VAL A 84 10.68 -17.83 -8.17
C VAL A 84 12.14 -18.07 -7.78
N LEU A 85 12.66 -19.29 -7.98
CA LEU A 85 14.07 -19.61 -7.76
C LEU A 85 14.90 -19.42 -9.05
N PRO A 86 16.10 -18.83 -8.97
CA PRO A 86 17.08 -18.89 -10.06
C PRO A 86 17.45 -20.35 -10.37
N LYS A 87 17.62 -20.68 -11.67
CA LYS A 87 18.00 -22.03 -12.11
C LYS A 87 19.29 -22.48 -11.43
N GLY A 88 19.20 -23.52 -10.60
CA GLY A 88 20.34 -24.12 -9.90
C GLY A 88 20.41 -23.82 -8.40
N MET A 89 19.57 -22.92 -7.86
CA MET A 89 19.53 -22.65 -6.43
C MET A 89 18.61 -23.64 -5.69
N LYS A 90 19.17 -24.43 -4.77
CA LYS A 90 18.40 -25.19 -3.77
C LYS A 90 18.51 -24.46 -2.44
N ILE A 91 17.39 -24.07 -1.84
CA ILE A 91 17.40 -23.49 -0.48
C ILE A 91 17.74 -24.62 0.50
N ILE A 92 18.97 -24.62 1.03
CA ILE A 92 19.39 -25.59 2.05
C ILE A 92 18.64 -25.31 3.36
N THR A 93 17.68 -26.18 3.70
CA THR A 93 17.12 -26.25 5.05
C THR A 93 18.22 -26.70 6.01
N LYS A 94 18.64 -25.81 6.92
CA LYS A 94 19.50 -26.18 8.03
C LYS A 94 18.70 -26.98 9.06
N ASN A 95 18.59 -28.29 8.84
CA ASN A 95 18.33 -29.20 9.93
C ASN A 95 19.55 -29.18 10.85
N CYS A 96 19.33 -28.85 12.13
CA CYS A 96 20.36 -28.91 13.15
C CYS A 96 20.58 -30.36 13.57
N GLU A 97 21.33 -31.11 12.78
CA GLU A 97 21.85 -32.42 13.18
C GLU A 97 23.38 -32.40 13.20
N SER A 98 23.91 -32.77 14.35
CA SER A 98 25.34 -32.76 14.65
C SER A 98 26.00 -34.08 14.23
N SER A 99 26.80 -34.03 13.17
CA SER A 99 27.84 -35.04 12.94
C SER A 99 29.00 -34.40 12.18
N ALA A 100 30.17 -34.41 12.82
CA ALA A 100 31.39 -33.87 12.24
C ALA A 100 32.06 -34.89 11.31
N GLU A 101 32.66 -34.42 10.22
CA GLU A 101 33.90 -35.00 9.72
C GLU A 101 34.69 -33.95 8.92
N HIS A 102 35.98 -33.82 9.23
CA HIS A 102 36.84 -32.78 8.66
C HIS A 102 37.36 -33.17 7.27
N LYS A 103 37.27 -32.23 6.31
CA LYS A 103 38.33 -32.04 5.31
C LYS A 103 38.70 -30.57 5.25
N GLU A 104 39.93 -30.26 5.65
CA GLU A 104 40.50 -28.92 5.60
C GLU A 104 40.88 -28.58 4.15
N GLY A 105 40.62 -27.35 3.71
CA GLY A 105 41.00 -26.97 2.35
C GLY A 105 40.34 -25.76 1.70
N GLU A 106 39.68 -24.85 2.42
CA GLU A 106 39.45 -23.46 1.95
C GLU A 106 38.90 -22.58 3.09
N LEU A 107 39.45 -21.38 3.27
CA LEU A 107 39.14 -20.47 4.38
C LEU A 107 38.40 -19.22 3.89
N ASN A 108 37.32 -18.88 4.59
CA ASN A 108 36.44 -17.70 4.43
C ASN A 108 35.33 -17.84 3.35
N GLN A 109 34.05 -17.53 3.64
CA GLN A 109 33.45 -16.98 4.87
C GLN A 109 31.96 -17.34 5.00
N LYS A 110 31.47 -17.41 6.25
CA LYS A 110 30.12 -17.86 6.62
C LYS A 110 29.02 -16.84 6.26
N HIS A 111 28.41 -16.93 5.09
CA HIS A 111 27.08 -16.37 4.84
C HIS A 111 26.14 -17.46 4.30
N GLY A 112 24.90 -17.50 4.79
CA GLY A 112 23.89 -18.40 4.25
C GLY A 112 23.58 -18.05 2.79
N GLU A 113 23.34 -19.07 1.96
CA GLU A 113 23.13 -18.91 0.52
C GLU A 113 21.94 -17.96 0.24
N ARG A 114 22.25 -16.79 -0.29
CA ARG A 114 21.30 -15.67 -0.42
C ARG A 114 20.46 -15.83 -1.68
N TRP A 115 19.13 -15.96 -1.54
CA TRP A 115 18.17 -16.19 -2.64
C TRP A 115 18.33 -15.26 -3.85
N LEU A 116 18.71 -14.01 -3.61
CA LEU A 116 19.09 -13.04 -4.64
C LEU A 116 20.56 -12.62 -4.47
N PRO A 117 21.28 -12.30 -5.56
CA PRO A 117 22.63 -11.77 -5.48
C PRO A 117 22.66 -10.47 -4.67
N GLN A 118 23.81 -10.13 -4.10
CA GLN A 118 23.95 -8.88 -3.35
C GLN A 118 23.52 -7.68 -4.21
N PRO A 119 22.76 -6.72 -3.65
CA PRO A 119 22.34 -5.55 -4.38
C PRO A 119 23.58 -4.77 -4.83
N ARG A 120 23.60 -4.38 -6.09
CA ARG A 120 24.72 -3.60 -6.65
C ARG A 120 24.51 -2.14 -6.31
N SER A 121 25.62 -1.46 -5.98
CA SER A 121 25.69 0.00 -5.94
C SER A 121 24.99 0.60 -7.18
N PRO A 122 24.13 1.62 -7.00
CA PRO A 122 23.46 2.30 -8.10
C PRO A 122 24.37 3.30 -8.82
N LEU A 123 25.62 3.44 -8.37
CA LEU A 123 26.64 4.27 -9.01
C LEU A 123 26.91 3.77 -10.44
N ILE A 124 26.61 4.62 -11.43
CA ILE A 124 26.76 4.29 -12.84
C ILE A 124 28.24 4.37 -13.22
N ILE A 125 28.90 3.22 -13.29
CA ILE A 125 30.27 3.09 -13.83
C ILE A 125 30.20 2.49 -15.24
N PRO A 126 30.41 3.30 -16.31
CA PRO A 126 30.44 2.81 -17.69
C PRO A 126 31.44 1.68 -17.88
N LYS A 127 31.08 0.66 -18.69
CA LYS A 127 31.90 -0.57 -18.83
C LYS A 127 33.35 -0.29 -19.22
N TYR A 128 33.59 0.71 -20.06
CA TYR A 128 34.92 1.11 -20.54
C TYR A 128 35.76 1.86 -19.48
N LEU A 129 35.16 2.31 -18.37
CA LEU A 129 35.83 3.01 -17.27
C LEU A 129 36.14 2.11 -16.07
N ARG A 130 35.70 0.85 -16.05
CA ARG A 130 35.84 -0.04 -14.89
C ARG A 130 37.29 -0.37 -14.50
N ASN A 131 38.22 -0.22 -15.43
CA ASN A 131 39.64 -0.46 -15.22
C ASN A 131 40.41 0.85 -14.93
N ASP A 132 39.74 2.01 -14.96
CA ASP A 132 40.36 3.33 -14.87
C ASP A 132 40.06 3.97 -13.49
N ALA A 133 40.95 3.71 -12.53
CA ALA A 133 40.73 4.05 -11.13
C ALA A 133 40.59 5.56 -10.86
N THR A 134 41.22 6.42 -11.67
CA THR A 134 41.14 7.89 -11.50
C THR A 134 39.73 8.38 -11.83
N LYS A 135 39.16 7.97 -12.96
CA LYS A 135 37.79 8.33 -13.37
C LYS A 135 36.72 7.73 -12.44
N ILE A 136 36.98 6.55 -11.86
CA ILE A 136 36.10 5.99 -10.81
C ILE A 136 36.10 6.90 -9.58
N ASN A 137 37.25 7.44 -9.18
CA ASN A 137 37.32 8.40 -8.08
C ASN A 137 36.65 9.73 -8.45
N GLU A 138 36.85 10.28 -9.66
CA GLU A 138 36.12 11.48 -10.12
C GLU A 138 34.59 11.32 -10.05
N ILE A 139 34.07 10.13 -10.37
CA ILE A 139 32.64 9.80 -10.26
C ILE A 139 32.19 9.77 -8.79
N LYS A 140 33.01 9.23 -7.89
CA LYS A 140 32.74 9.23 -6.43
C LYS A 140 32.82 10.64 -5.83
N ASP A 141 33.77 11.45 -6.26
CA ASP A 141 33.92 12.83 -5.83
C ASP A 141 32.72 13.68 -6.28
N LYS A 142 32.23 13.46 -7.51
CA LYS A 142 30.97 14.05 -8.01
C LYS A 142 29.77 13.59 -7.19
N LEU A 143 29.66 12.30 -6.86
CA LEU A 143 28.60 11.78 -6.00
C LEU A 143 28.63 12.46 -4.62
N GLN A 144 29.82 12.56 -4.01
CA GLN A 144 30.02 13.19 -2.71
C GLN A 144 29.69 14.70 -2.76
N ALA A 145 30.09 15.40 -3.82
CA ALA A 145 29.74 16.79 -4.05
C ALA A 145 28.22 16.99 -4.18
N THR A 146 27.52 16.17 -4.97
CA THR A 146 26.05 16.22 -5.09
C THR A 146 25.36 15.94 -3.75
N TYR A 147 25.83 14.95 -3.00
CA TYR A 147 25.28 14.58 -1.70
C TYR A 147 25.32 15.73 -0.69
N TYR A 148 26.46 16.43 -0.58
CA TYR A 148 26.60 17.59 0.32
C TYR A 148 25.98 18.88 -0.25
N LYS A 149 25.97 19.08 -1.58
CA LYS A 149 25.29 20.21 -2.26
C LYS A 149 23.79 20.26 -1.90
N HIS A 150 23.16 19.10 -1.75
CA HIS A 150 21.74 18.96 -1.43
C HIS A 150 21.47 18.59 0.03
N HIS A 151 22.46 18.69 0.93
CA HIS A 151 22.32 18.46 2.37
C HIS A 151 21.72 17.09 2.76
N LEU A 152 22.02 16.03 1.99
CA LEU A 152 21.47 14.69 2.24
C LEU A 152 22.00 14.05 3.53
N ASP A 153 23.08 14.56 4.09
CA ASP A 153 23.55 14.27 5.45
C ASP A 153 22.56 14.70 6.53
N CYS A 154 22.01 15.92 6.43
CA CYS A 154 20.95 16.36 7.34
C CYS A 154 19.69 15.46 7.23
N PHE A 155 19.43 14.89 6.04
CA PHE A 155 18.31 13.96 5.87
C PHE A 155 18.55 12.60 6.54
N GLU A 156 19.77 12.05 6.50
CA GLU A 156 20.13 10.82 7.25
C GLU A 156 19.82 10.95 8.75
N GLU A 157 20.02 12.14 9.33
CA GLU A 157 19.67 12.45 10.73
C GLU A 157 18.14 12.47 10.96
N ILE A 158 17.35 13.03 10.03
CA ILE A 158 15.89 13.08 10.12
C ILE A 158 15.27 11.67 10.16
N ILE A 159 15.76 10.74 9.33
CA ILE A 159 15.26 9.35 9.29
C ILE A 159 15.96 8.41 10.28
N GLY A 160 17.01 8.88 10.97
CA GLY A 160 17.79 8.06 11.92
C GLY A 160 18.52 6.88 11.27
N TYR A 161 18.86 6.97 9.98
CA TYR A 161 19.51 5.92 9.20
C TYR A 161 20.66 6.50 8.37
N ARG A 162 21.83 5.88 8.46
CA ARG A 162 23.05 6.30 7.77
C ARG A 162 23.41 5.27 6.70
N PHE A 163 23.45 5.69 5.44
CA PHE A 163 23.68 4.82 4.31
C PHE A 163 25.13 4.32 4.24
N ARG A 164 25.29 3.04 3.89
CA ARG A 164 26.61 2.47 3.56
C ARG A 164 27.06 2.93 2.18
N ASP A 165 26.14 2.95 1.21
CA ASP A 165 26.32 3.54 -0.12
C ASP A 165 25.35 4.71 -0.35
N ARG A 166 25.89 5.92 -0.21
CA ARG A 166 25.19 7.19 -0.42
C ARG A 166 24.62 7.35 -1.83
N ALA A 167 25.06 6.57 -2.82
CA ALA A 167 24.47 6.57 -4.14
C ALA A 167 23.00 6.13 -4.13
N TYR A 168 22.56 5.29 -3.18
CA TYR A 168 21.14 4.96 -3.02
C TYR A 168 20.30 6.18 -2.62
N LEU A 169 20.79 7.00 -1.70
CA LEU A 169 20.08 8.20 -1.24
C LEU A 169 20.03 9.29 -2.32
N VAL A 170 21.14 9.50 -3.05
CA VAL A 170 21.18 10.40 -4.21
C VAL A 170 20.22 9.92 -5.31
N GLN A 171 20.15 8.63 -5.60
CA GLN A 171 19.16 8.08 -6.53
C GLN A 171 17.72 8.32 -6.05
N ALA A 172 17.43 8.04 -4.78
CA ALA A 172 16.07 8.15 -4.21
C ALA A 172 15.48 9.57 -4.32
N PHE A 173 16.31 10.60 -4.20
CA PHE A 173 15.90 11.99 -4.36
C PHE A 173 16.04 12.56 -5.79
N THR A 174 16.48 11.78 -6.77
CA THR A 174 16.64 12.25 -8.17
C THR A 174 15.36 12.03 -8.98
N HIS A 175 14.62 13.11 -9.27
CA HIS A 175 13.53 13.09 -10.25
C HIS A 175 14.07 13.03 -11.70
N ASN A 176 13.32 12.43 -12.63
CA ASN A 176 13.73 12.26 -14.04
C ASN A 176 14.10 13.57 -14.77
N SER A 177 13.61 14.73 -14.30
CA SER A 177 13.93 16.04 -14.90
C SER A 177 15.27 16.62 -14.43
N TYR A 178 15.91 16.03 -13.41
CA TYR A 178 17.17 16.54 -12.84
C TYR A 178 18.39 16.01 -13.62
N TYR A 179 18.60 16.55 -14.82
CA TYR A 179 19.67 16.14 -15.73
C TYR A 179 21.10 16.47 -15.24
N GLU A 180 21.26 17.26 -14.16
CA GLU A 180 22.57 17.47 -13.52
C GLU A 180 23.12 16.18 -12.90
N ASN A 181 22.24 15.24 -12.48
CA ASN A 181 22.71 13.94 -11.99
C ASN A 181 23.20 13.08 -13.16
N THR A 182 24.52 12.85 -13.15
CA THR A 182 25.24 11.98 -14.10
C THR A 182 25.91 10.78 -13.42
N VAL A 183 25.67 10.60 -12.12
CA VAL A 183 26.32 9.58 -11.28
C VAL A 183 25.38 8.42 -10.91
N THR A 184 24.08 8.65 -10.82
CA THR A 184 23.05 7.61 -10.60
C THR A 184 21.88 7.77 -11.56
N ASP A 185 21.00 6.77 -11.58
CA ASP A 185 19.71 6.82 -12.28
C ASP A 185 18.69 7.65 -11.48
N CYS A 186 17.46 7.77 -11.97
CA CYS A 186 16.34 8.37 -11.25
C CYS A 186 15.70 7.42 -10.21
N TYR A 187 14.81 7.96 -9.37
CA TYR A 187 14.20 7.24 -8.25
C TYR A 187 13.24 6.10 -8.65
N GLN A 188 12.73 6.06 -9.88
CA GLN A 188 11.55 5.26 -10.26
C GLN A 188 11.71 3.74 -10.05
N ARG A 189 12.95 3.24 -10.11
CA ARG A 189 13.25 1.82 -9.84
C ARG A 189 13.30 1.49 -8.35
N LEU A 190 13.56 2.48 -7.50
CA LEU A 190 13.50 2.37 -6.05
C LEU A 190 12.06 2.58 -5.55
N GLU A 191 11.31 3.51 -6.15
CA GLU A 191 9.84 3.68 -5.97
C GLU A 191 9.12 2.34 -6.14
N PHE A 192 9.27 1.70 -7.32
CA PHE A 192 8.64 0.41 -7.61
C PHE A 192 8.96 -0.70 -6.59
N LEU A 193 10.17 -0.71 -6.03
CA LEU A 193 10.57 -1.65 -4.99
C LEU A 193 10.03 -1.26 -3.61
N GLY A 194 10.02 0.04 -3.33
CA GLY A 194 9.57 0.66 -2.09
C GLY A 194 8.07 0.52 -1.85
N ASP A 195 7.24 0.69 -2.87
CA ASP A 195 5.79 0.43 -2.84
C ASP A 195 5.50 -0.97 -2.30
N ALA A 196 6.09 -2.00 -2.91
CA ALA A 196 5.94 -3.40 -2.48
C ALA A 196 6.48 -3.66 -1.06
N VAL A 197 7.59 -3.01 -0.67
CA VAL A 197 8.17 -3.14 0.68
C VAL A 197 7.27 -2.47 1.74
N LEU A 198 6.74 -1.28 1.46
CA LEU A 198 5.87 -0.54 2.37
C LEU A 198 4.48 -1.19 2.48
N ASP A 199 3.84 -1.60 1.37
CA ASP A 199 2.56 -2.33 1.42
C ASP A 199 2.70 -3.62 2.24
N TYR A 200 3.80 -4.37 2.06
CA TYR A 200 4.06 -5.56 2.85
C TYR A 200 4.24 -5.25 4.35
N LEU A 201 5.11 -4.30 4.69
CA LEU A 201 5.40 -3.94 6.09
C LEU A 201 4.14 -3.43 6.83
N ILE A 202 3.38 -2.55 6.18
CA ILE A 202 2.15 -1.97 6.73
C ILE A 202 1.07 -3.05 6.85
N THR A 203 0.86 -3.86 5.80
CA THR A 203 -0.13 -4.95 5.82
C THR A 203 0.20 -5.99 6.89
N ARG A 204 1.49 -6.34 7.04
CA ARG A 204 1.96 -7.26 8.08
C ARG A 204 1.69 -6.70 9.48
N TYR A 205 2.04 -5.44 9.74
CA TYR A 205 1.80 -4.80 11.03
C TYR A 205 0.30 -4.74 11.37
N LEU A 206 -0.56 -4.43 10.39
CA LEU A 206 -2.02 -4.43 10.57
C LEU A 206 -2.60 -5.84 10.80
N TYR A 207 -1.97 -6.88 10.24
CA TYR A 207 -2.38 -8.28 10.39
C TYR A 207 -1.95 -8.86 11.76
N GLU A 208 -0.75 -8.53 12.22
CA GLU A 208 -0.20 -8.93 13.52
C GLU A 208 -0.76 -8.09 14.69
N ASP A 209 -1.65 -7.13 14.43
CA ASP A 209 -2.27 -6.26 15.44
C ASP A 209 -3.18 -7.05 16.42
N SER A 210 -2.94 -6.84 17.73
CA SER A 210 -3.68 -7.48 18.83
C SER A 210 -5.19 -7.21 18.82
N ARG A 211 -5.66 -6.20 18.08
CA ARG A 211 -7.08 -5.90 17.88
C ARG A 211 -7.81 -6.88 16.96
N CYS A 212 -7.09 -7.78 16.28
CA CYS A 212 -7.63 -8.84 15.41
C CYS A 212 -8.74 -8.33 14.46
N HIS A 213 -8.41 -7.29 13.68
CA HIS A 213 -9.35 -6.60 12.82
C HIS A 213 -10.03 -7.52 11.78
N SER A 214 -11.31 -7.28 11.49
CA SER A 214 -12.04 -8.02 10.45
C SER A 214 -11.37 -7.89 9.06
N PRO A 215 -11.49 -8.87 8.15
CA PRO A 215 -10.88 -8.78 6.81
C PRO A 215 -11.30 -7.54 6.01
N GLY A 216 -12.56 -7.11 6.16
CA GLY A 216 -13.03 -5.85 5.59
C GLY A 216 -12.37 -4.64 6.26
N THR A 217 -12.21 -4.64 7.58
CA THR A 217 -11.51 -3.56 8.31
C THR A 217 -10.06 -3.43 7.86
N LEU A 218 -9.34 -4.55 7.72
CA LEU A 218 -7.97 -4.57 7.20
C LEU A 218 -7.88 -4.00 5.78
N THR A 219 -8.87 -4.29 4.93
CA THR A 219 -8.95 -3.75 3.56
C THR A 219 -9.13 -2.23 3.54
N ASP A 220 -9.96 -1.68 4.42
CA ASP A 220 -10.16 -0.23 4.56
C ASP A 220 -8.90 0.44 5.16
N LEU A 221 -8.31 -0.13 6.22
CA LEU A 221 -7.07 0.36 6.85
C LEU A 221 -5.91 0.39 5.86
N ARG A 222 -5.65 -0.71 5.14
CA ARG A 222 -4.63 -0.77 4.10
C ARG A 222 -4.89 0.27 3.01
N SER A 223 -6.13 0.43 2.57
CA SER A 223 -6.48 1.45 1.55
C SER A 223 -6.25 2.89 2.00
N ALA A 224 -6.27 3.16 3.32
CA ALA A 224 -6.07 4.49 3.89
C ALA A 224 -4.61 4.78 4.27
N LEU A 225 -3.86 3.75 4.68
CA LEU A 225 -2.44 3.82 5.07
C LEU A 225 -1.45 3.54 3.93
N VAL A 226 -1.88 2.83 2.89
CA VAL A 226 -1.07 2.53 1.70
C VAL A 226 -1.69 3.26 0.51
N ASN A 227 -1.37 4.54 0.40
CA ASN A 227 -1.67 5.34 -0.79
C ASN A 227 -0.73 6.54 -0.91
N ASN A 228 -0.47 6.92 -2.16
CA ASN A 228 0.37 8.07 -2.51
C ASN A 228 -0.01 9.37 -1.80
N THR A 229 -1.29 9.64 -1.51
CA THR A 229 -1.69 10.88 -0.85
C THR A 229 -1.22 10.95 0.61
N PHE A 230 -1.30 9.84 1.33
CA PHE A 230 -0.78 9.73 2.68
C PHE A 230 0.75 9.84 2.70
N PHE A 231 1.43 9.12 1.80
CA PHE A 231 2.89 9.20 1.68
C PHE A 231 3.37 10.61 1.29
N ALA A 232 2.70 11.27 0.35
CA ALA A 232 3.00 12.65 -0.04
C ALA A 232 2.89 13.63 1.14
N ALA A 233 1.92 13.45 2.03
CA ALA A 233 1.76 14.30 3.21
C ALA A 233 2.79 13.99 4.31
N LEU A 234 3.16 12.72 4.50
CA LEU A 234 4.31 12.36 5.35
C LEU A 234 5.61 12.96 4.81
N ALA A 235 5.82 12.93 3.48
CA ALA A 235 6.94 13.56 2.81
C ALA A 235 6.98 15.09 2.99
N VAL A 236 5.82 15.75 3.13
CA VAL A 236 5.79 17.17 3.54
C VAL A 236 6.15 17.32 5.02
N LYS A 237 5.43 16.62 5.92
CA LYS A 237 5.63 16.72 7.38
C LYS A 237 7.08 16.44 7.82
N TYR A 238 7.71 15.43 7.24
CA TYR A 238 9.09 15.02 7.53
C TYR A 238 10.12 15.60 6.54
N ASN A 239 9.75 16.67 5.82
CA ASN A 239 10.65 17.52 5.03
C ASN A 239 11.34 16.87 3.81
N PHE A 240 10.94 15.67 3.36
CA PHE A 240 11.48 15.01 2.15
C PHE A 240 11.44 15.93 0.92
N HIS A 241 10.37 16.72 0.77
CA HIS A 241 10.19 17.69 -0.32
C HIS A 241 11.34 18.72 -0.45
N LYS A 242 12.10 18.99 0.62
CA LYS A 242 13.24 19.94 0.61
C LYS A 242 14.51 19.35 -0.03
N TYR A 243 14.59 18.02 -0.10
CA TYR A 243 15.75 17.28 -0.61
C TYR A 243 15.53 16.75 -2.04
N LEU A 244 14.32 16.92 -2.59
CA LEU A 244 13.96 16.47 -3.94
C LEU A 244 14.70 17.28 -5.01
N MET A 245 15.59 16.61 -5.74
CA MET A 245 16.32 17.16 -6.86
C MET A 245 15.44 17.12 -8.12
N MET A 246 15.06 18.30 -8.63
CA MET A 246 14.21 18.48 -9.81
C MET A 246 14.51 19.80 -10.53
N LEU A 247 14.30 19.85 -11.86
CA LEU A 247 14.43 21.06 -12.68
C LEU A 247 13.14 21.42 -13.46
N SER A 248 12.02 20.76 -13.15
CA SER A 248 10.72 21.06 -13.77
C SER A 248 9.99 22.15 -12.98
N SER A 249 9.79 23.31 -13.60
CA SER A 249 9.07 24.44 -13.00
C SER A 249 7.61 24.13 -12.70
N GLU A 250 6.95 23.34 -13.55
CA GLU A 250 5.57 22.92 -13.32
C GLU A 250 5.44 22.00 -12.10
N LEU A 251 6.32 20.98 -12.00
CA LEU A 251 6.34 20.09 -10.86
C LEU A 251 6.65 20.85 -9.56
N TYR A 252 7.62 21.77 -9.61
CA TYR A 252 7.92 22.65 -8.47
C TYR A 252 6.70 23.46 -8.03
N ARG A 253 5.95 24.05 -8.97
CA ARG A 253 4.75 24.85 -8.69
C ARG A 253 3.64 24.03 -8.02
N VAL A 254 3.42 22.80 -8.48
CA VAL A 254 2.42 21.88 -7.89
C VAL A 254 2.86 21.42 -6.49
N ILE A 255 4.14 21.09 -6.30
CA ILE A 255 4.70 20.73 -4.98
C ILE A 255 4.63 21.88 -3.99
N ASP A 256 5.09 23.07 -4.37
CA ASP A 256 5.07 24.26 -3.52
C ASP A 256 3.63 24.68 -3.15
N GLY A 257 2.68 24.60 -4.09
CA GLY A 257 1.26 24.83 -3.82
C GLY A 257 0.69 23.83 -2.80
N PHE A 258 1.06 22.55 -2.90
CA PHE A 258 0.67 21.52 -1.93
C PHE A 258 1.32 21.75 -0.56
N VAL A 259 2.63 22.02 -0.50
CA VAL A 259 3.39 22.27 0.73
C VAL A 259 2.87 23.50 1.48
N ARG A 260 2.61 24.62 0.78
CA ARG A 260 2.09 25.85 1.41
C ARG A 260 0.72 25.60 2.06
N LYS A 261 -0.22 24.98 1.34
CA LYS A 261 -1.52 24.62 1.90
C LYS A 261 -1.38 23.62 3.05
N PHE A 262 -0.50 22.63 2.95
CA PHE A 262 -0.28 21.63 4.00
C PHE A 262 0.17 22.28 5.31
N ASN A 263 1.11 23.22 5.24
CA ASN A 263 1.60 23.94 6.41
C ASN A 263 0.51 24.84 7.03
N ILE A 264 -0.36 25.48 6.23
CA ILE A 264 -1.49 26.27 6.75
C ILE A 264 -2.43 25.37 7.58
N TYR A 265 -2.97 24.31 6.97
CA TYR A 265 -3.89 23.40 7.66
C TYR A 265 -3.25 22.69 8.86
N TYR A 266 -1.98 22.26 8.75
CA TYR A 266 -1.27 21.60 9.84
C TYR A 266 -1.08 22.54 11.04
N ASN A 267 -0.71 23.81 10.81
CA ASN A 267 -0.51 24.80 11.86
C ASN A 267 -1.83 25.26 12.51
N GLN A 268 -2.91 25.41 11.73
CA GLN A 268 -4.25 25.72 12.26
C GLN A 268 -4.75 24.60 13.20
N ASN A 269 -4.61 23.34 12.80
CA ASN A 269 -4.98 22.20 13.66
C ASN A 269 -4.13 22.11 14.94
N LEU A 270 -2.85 22.47 14.88
CA LEU A 270 -1.99 22.57 16.08
C LEU A 270 -2.46 23.67 17.04
N ALA A 271 -2.91 24.82 16.54
CA ALA A 271 -3.36 25.95 17.37
C ALA A 271 -4.66 25.64 18.12
N ASN A 272 -5.56 24.85 17.53
CA ASN A 272 -6.88 24.53 18.10
C ASN A 272 -6.85 23.46 19.20
N GLY A 273 -5.67 23.01 19.66
CA GLY A 273 -5.52 21.98 20.68
C GLY A 273 -5.90 20.55 20.25
N GLU A 274 -6.41 20.38 19.02
CA GLU A 274 -6.72 19.09 18.42
C GLU A 274 -5.44 18.33 18.04
N SER A 275 -4.85 17.68 19.04
CA SER A 275 -3.65 16.87 18.90
C SER A 275 -3.77 15.83 17.76
N LYS A 276 -2.84 15.94 16.81
CA LYS A 276 -2.33 14.84 15.96
C LYS A 276 -3.34 14.23 14.97
N LYS A 277 -3.76 15.00 13.97
CA LYS A 277 -4.36 14.42 12.76
C LYS A 277 -3.79 15.07 11.51
N ILE A 278 -2.81 14.43 10.88
CA ILE A 278 -2.41 14.80 9.51
C ILE A 278 -3.57 14.51 8.55
N LEU A 279 -4.29 13.41 8.79
CA LEU A 279 -5.24 12.85 7.84
C LEU A 279 -6.65 13.40 7.88
N SER A 280 -7.03 14.14 8.94
CA SER A 280 -8.15 15.07 8.80
C SER A 280 -7.77 16.15 7.82
N ALA A 281 -6.68 16.90 8.07
CA ALA A 281 -6.20 17.93 7.16
C ALA A 281 -6.06 17.42 5.70
N ILE A 282 -5.67 16.17 5.45
CA ILE A 282 -5.64 15.57 4.09
C ILE A 282 -7.03 15.23 3.53
N SER A 283 -7.97 14.77 4.36
CA SER A 283 -9.38 14.60 3.97
C SER A 283 -10.00 15.96 3.66
N ASP A 284 -9.71 16.96 4.50
CA ASP A 284 -10.11 18.36 4.41
C ASP A 284 -9.44 19.07 3.22
N PHE A 285 -8.25 18.64 2.81
CA PHE A 285 -7.63 19.03 1.53
C PHE A 285 -8.45 18.65 0.30
N GLN A 286 -9.44 17.75 0.43
CA GLN A 286 -10.38 17.44 -0.65
C GLN A 286 -11.58 18.39 -0.68
N GLN A 287 -11.74 19.30 0.31
CA GLN A 287 -12.73 20.38 0.40
C GLN A 287 -12.22 21.56 1.23
N GLY A 288 -11.71 22.60 0.56
CA GLY A 288 -11.24 23.81 1.25
C GLY A 288 -12.36 24.61 1.92
N ASN A 289 -11.98 25.44 2.90
CA ASN A 289 -12.81 26.48 3.51
C ASN A 289 -11.91 27.63 4.00
N GLU A 290 -12.29 28.86 3.66
CA GLU A 290 -11.67 30.16 3.98
C GLU A 290 -12.84 31.19 3.91
N ASP A 291 -13.24 31.99 4.90
CA ASP A 291 -12.91 32.10 6.35
C ASP A 291 -14.03 32.91 7.11
N GLU A 292 -13.83 33.20 8.41
CA GLU A 292 -14.48 34.21 9.30
C GLU A 292 -15.85 34.04 10.03
N GLN A 293 -15.74 34.20 11.37
CA GLN A 293 -16.65 34.83 12.38
C GLN A 293 -17.89 34.11 13.01
N MET A 294 -17.80 34.01 14.36
CA MET A 294 -18.83 33.84 15.41
C MET A 294 -19.76 32.60 15.36
N SER A 295 -19.80 31.74 16.39
CA SER A 295 -20.03 32.07 17.81
C SER A 295 -19.60 30.93 18.76
N GLU A 296 -19.44 31.24 20.06
CA GLU A 296 -18.95 30.31 21.08
C GLU A 296 -20.01 29.30 21.59
N ASN A 297 -19.52 28.20 22.18
CA ASN A 297 -20.24 27.14 22.92
C ASN A 297 -21.10 26.18 22.05
N SER A 298 -20.57 25.04 21.60
CA SER A 298 -20.38 23.88 22.50
C SER A 298 -19.58 22.76 21.82
N TYR A 299 -18.31 22.56 22.21
CA TYR A 299 -17.44 21.54 21.61
C TYR A 299 -17.18 20.36 22.55
N SER A 300 -18.00 19.32 22.40
CA SER A 300 -17.75 17.97 22.94
C SER A 300 -18.55 16.95 22.12
N ASN A 301 -17.88 15.93 21.57
CA ASN A 301 -18.42 14.85 20.72
C ASN A 301 -18.90 15.22 19.30
N TYR A 302 -17.95 15.44 18.37
CA TYR A 302 -18.22 15.25 16.93
C TYR A 302 -17.28 14.21 16.30
N ASN A 303 -17.85 13.38 15.42
CA ASN A 303 -17.12 12.37 14.67
C ASN A 303 -16.55 12.99 13.38
N TYR A 304 -15.27 12.73 13.13
CA TYR A 304 -14.42 13.41 12.14
C TYR A 304 -14.74 13.12 10.64
N TRP A 305 -15.98 12.76 10.34
CA TRP A 305 -16.50 12.52 8.98
C TRP A 305 -17.60 13.49 8.57
N GLU A 306 -18.09 14.32 9.50
CA GLU A 306 -19.31 15.11 9.35
C GLU A 306 -19.09 16.52 8.75
N LEU A 307 -17.84 16.97 8.61
CA LEU A 307 -17.49 18.32 8.12
C LEU A 307 -17.58 18.50 6.58
N PHE A 308 -17.96 17.47 5.82
CA PHE A 308 -17.82 17.46 4.37
C PHE A 308 -19.09 17.86 3.62
N VAL A 309 -19.00 18.95 2.84
CA VAL A 309 -19.99 19.63 1.98
C VAL A 309 -21.01 20.45 2.76
N SER A 310 -20.66 21.72 2.98
CA SER A 310 -21.61 22.82 2.85
C SER A 310 -22.13 22.91 1.41
N GLU A 311 -23.34 23.45 1.26
CA GLU A 311 -24.08 23.43 0.01
C GLU A 311 -23.76 24.68 -0.83
N ASN A 312 -23.20 24.51 -2.04
CA ASN A 312 -23.70 25.08 -3.31
C ASN A 312 -22.65 25.13 -4.46
N GLU A 313 -21.35 25.14 -4.20
CA GLU A 313 -20.36 25.48 -5.24
C GLU A 313 -19.73 24.25 -5.93
N ALA A 314 -20.44 23.70 -6.91
CA ALA A 314 -19.97 22.60 -7.75
C ALA A 314 -19.28 23.02 -9.06
N GLU A 315 -19.15 24.33 -9.34
CA GLU A 315 -18.73 24.85 -10.66
C GLU A 315 -17.35 25.50 -10.75
N HIS A 316 -16.73 26.02 -9.68
CA HIS A 316 -15.52 26.87 -9.82
C HIS A 316 -14.30 26.60 -8.90
N LEU A 317 -14.23 25.45 -8.22
CA LEU A 317 -13.01 25.06 -7.49
C LEU A 317 -12.01 24.34 -8.40
N GLU A 318 -10.81 24.92 -8.57
CA GLU A 318 -9.68 24.26 -9.22
C GLU A 318 -9.19 23.08 -8.37
N ASP A 319 -9.36 21.85 -8.89
CA ASP A 319 -8.95 20.59 -8.24
C ASP A 319 -7.44 20.62 -7.89
N ILE A 320 -7.07 20.74 -6.61
CA ILE A 320 -5.66 20.71 -6.17
C ILE A 320 -5.08 19.32 -6.43
N GLU A 321 -4.15 19.20 -7.37
CA GLU A 321 -3.48 17.94 -7.66
C GLU A 321 -2.40 17.63 -6.62
N VAL A 322 -2.55 16.49 -5.93
CA VAL A 322 -1.51 15.94 -5.05
C VAL A 322 -0.32 15.53 -5.92
N PRO A 323 0.88 16.10 -5.73
CA PRO A 323 2.03 15.77 -6.56
C PRO A 323 2.49 14.34 -6.27
N LYS A 324 2.38 13.45 -7.26
CA LYS A 324 2.79 12.05 -7.14
C LYS A 324 4.24 11.90 -6.68
N ALA A 325 5.14 12.70 -7.23
CA ALA A 325 6.56 12.73 -6.88
C ALA A 325 6.84 12.85 -5.36
N LEU A 326 5.92 13.34 -4.53
CA LEU A 326 6.09 13.34 -3.08
C LEU A 326 5.81 11.98 -2.41
N GLY A 327 4.87 11.19 -2.93
CA GLY A 327 4.69 9.80 -2.52
C GLY A 327 5.76 8.90 -3.13
N ASP A 328 6.04 9.08 -4.43
CA ASP A 328 7.05 8.29 -5.14
C ASP A 328 8.44 8.36 -4.46
N ILE A 329 8.85 9.54 -3.93
CA ILE A 329 10.13 9.69 -3.20
C ILE A 329 10.09 9.11 -1.77
N PHE A 330 8.92 9.05 -1.15
CA PHE A 330 8.74 8.43 0.15
C PHE A 330 8.87 6.90 0.03
N GLU A 331 8.34 6.33 -1.05
CA GLU A 331 8.55 4.93 -1.45
C GLU A 331 10.00 4.70 -1.88
N SER A 332 10.59 5.57 -2.69
CA SER A 332 11.96 5.40 -3.20
C SER A 332 13.01 5.34 -2.09
N VAL A 333 12.88 6.15 -1.02
CA VAL A 333 13.76 6.10 0.14
C VAL A 333 13.59 4.80 0.93
N ALA A 334 12.38 4.23 1.00
CA ALA A 334 12.18 2.91 1.60
C ALA A 334 12.88 1.80 0.77
N GLY A 335 12.76 1.85 -0.56
CA GLY A 335 13.50 0.98 -1.47
C GLY A 335 15.03 1.15 -1.38
N ALA A 336 15.50 2.38 -1.17
CA ALA A 336 16.90 2.71 -0.96
C ALA A 336 17.45 2.07 0.33
N ILE A 337 16.77 2.27 1.46
CA ILE A 337 17.13 1.67 2.76
C ILE A 337 17.08 0.14 2.67
N TYR A 338 16.07 -0.43 1.99
CA TYR A 338 15.96 -1.87 1.82
C TYR A 338 17.19 -2.45 1.11
N LEU A 339 17.63 -1.85 0.00
CA LEU A 339 18.83 -2.32 -0.70
C LEU A 339 20.12 -2.05 0.10
N ASP A 340 20.27 -0.85 0.66
CA ASP A 340 21.45 -0.46 1.44
C ASP A 340 21.60 -1.26 2.76
N SER A 341 20.52 -1.81 3.31
CA SER A 341 20.50 -2.66 4.52
C SER A 341 20.59 -4.17 4.22
N ASP A 342 21.05 -4.55 3.03
CA ASP A 342 21.14 -5.94 2.58
C ASP A 342 19.79 -6.69 2.48
N MET A 343 18.71 -5.98 2.14
CA MET A 343 17.33 -6.48 2.07
C MET A 343 16.72 -6.77 3.46
N SER A 344 17.08 -5.99 4.49
CA SER A 344 16.41 -6.06 5.80
C SER A 344 15.13 -5.23 5.80
N LEU A 345 14.00 -5.90 5.99
CA LEU A 345 12.70 -5.26 6.18
C LEU A 345 12.62 -4.56 7.55
N GLU A 346 13.35 -5.07 8.53
CA GLU A 346 13.47 -4.54 9.89
C GLU A 346 14.19 -3.18 9.89
N ALA A 347 15.21 -2.99 9.06
CA ALA A 347 15.90 -1.71 8.90
C ALA A 347 14.98 -0.62 8.33
N VAL A 348 14.19 -0.95 7.29
CA VAL A 348 13.19 -0.05 6.72
C VAL A 348 12.12 0.29 7.75
N TRP A 349 11.57 -0.73 8.44
CA TRP A 349 10.54 -0.52 9.46
C TRP A 349 11.05 0.34 10.62
N LYS A 350 12.29 0.14 11.07
CA LYS A 350 12.90 0.94 12.14
C LYS A 350 12.99 2.43 11.78
N ALA A 351 13.27 2.76 10.53
CA ALA A 351 13.31 4.15 10.05
C ALA A 351 11.89 4.74 9.85
N TYR A 352 10.96 3.97 9.29
CA TYR A 352 9.64 4.49 8.88
C TYR A 352 8.59 4.46 9.99
N TYR A 353 8.63 3.46 10.88
CA TYR A 353 7.62 3.30 11.93
C TYR A 353 7.49 4.53 12.85
N PRO A 354 8.56 5.21 13.32
CA PRO A 354 8.40 6.44 14.12
C PRO A 354 7.65 7.56 13.40
N MET A 355 7.81 7.67 12.07
CA MET A 355 7.12 8.67 11.25
C MET A 355 5.64 8.33 11.04
N MET A 356 5.33 7.03 10.87
CA MET A 356 4.00 6.55 10.51
C MET A 356 3.11 6.21 11.71
N LYS A 357 3.71 5.80 12.84
CA LYS A 357 3.02 5.31 14.04
C LYS A 357 1.84 6.18 14.50
N PRO A 358 1.96 7.52 14.62
CA PRO A 358 0.85 8.35 15.12
C PRO A 358 -0.42 8.23 14.27
N GLU A 359 -0.27 8.10 12.96
CA GLU A 359 -1.39 8.01 12.03
C GLU A 359 -1.93 6.57 11.93
N ILE A 360 -1.06 5.55 12.04
CA ILE A 360 -1.47 4.15 12.14
C ILE A 360 -2.32 3.93 13.40
N GLU A 361 -1.90 4.47 14.55
CA GLU A 361 -2.64 4.40 15.81
C GLU A 361 -4.01 5.08 15.68
N ASN A 362 -4.05 6.33 15.20
CA ASN A 362 -5.29 7.10 14.98
C ASN A 362 -6.28 6.38 14.03
N PHE A 363 -5.81 5.83 12.90
CA PHE A 363 -6.69 5.09 11.98
C PHE A 363 -7.17 3.74 12.55
N SER A 364 -6.34 3.04 13.32
CA SER A 364 -6.72 1.75 13.89
C SER A 364 -7.65 1.89 15.10
N GLU A 365 -7.67 3.06 15.76
CA GLU A 365 -8.75 3.48 16.66
C GLU A 365 -10.02 3.88 15.89
N LYS A 366 -9.90 4.71 14.85
CA LYS A 366 -11.02 5.26 14.07
C LYS A 366 -10.94 4.85 12.60
N VAL A 367 -11.32 3.61 12.34
CA VAL A 367 -11.24 2.98 11.00
C VAL A 367 -11.95 3.85 9.94
N PRO A 368 -11.24 4.28 8.89
CA PRO A 368 -11.79 5.11 7.82
C PRO A 368 -12.61 4.26 6.85
N LYS A 369 -13.91 4.07 7.15
CA LYS A 369 -14.82 3.31 6.29
C LYS A 369 -15.14 4.06 5.00
N SER A 370 -15.05 3.37 3.87
CA SER A 370 -15.50 3.92 2.58
C SER A 370 -16.99 4.34 2.64
N PRO A 371 -17.39 5.52 2.10
CA PRO A 371 -18.81 5.93 2.06
C PRO A 371 -19.72 4.90 1.36
N ILE A 372 -19.18 4.19 0.37
CA ILE A 372 -19.88 3.09 -0.32
C ILE A 372 -20.18 1.95 0.66
N ARG A 373 -19.21 1.60 1.51
CA ARG A 373 -19.35 0.54 2.52
C ARG A 373 -20.30 0.96 3.63
N VAL A 374 -20.17 2.17 4.17
CA VAL A 374 -21.09 2.68 5.21
C VAL A 374 -22.53 2.67 4.70
N LEU A 375 -22.76 3.03 3.44
CA LEU A 375 -24.09 2.97 2.83
C LEU A 375 -24.61 1.53 2.74
N LEU A 376 -23.79 0.59 2.29
CA LEU A 376 -24.17 -0.83 2.19
C LEU A 376 -24.38 -1.48 3.58
N GLU A 377 -23.59 -1.12 4.59
CA GLU A 377 -23.78 -1.58 5.97
C GLU A 377 -25.07 -1.02 6.59
N LYS A 378 -25.41 0.25 6.32
CA LYS A 378 -26.68 0.85 6.79
C LYS A 378 -27.91 0.37 6.00
N GLN A 379 -27.74 -0.09 4.76
CA GLN A 379 -28.82 -0.41 3.80
C GLN A 379 -28.46 -1.62 2.89
N PRO A 380 -28.34 -2.85 3.44
CA PRO A 380 -27.74 -3.99 2.71
C PRO A 380 -28.61 -4.57 1.59
N GLN A 381 -29.93 -4.42 1.63
CA GLN A 381 -30.87 -5.01 0.65
C GLN A 381 -31.45 -3.99 -0.35
N SER A 382 -31.18 -2.69 -0.15
CA SER A 382 -31.92 -1.58 -0.76
C SER A 382 -31.09 -0.70 -1.70
N VAL A 383 -29.77 -0.92 -1.83
CA VAL A 383 -28.87 -0.06 -2.61
C VAL A 383 -28.51 -0.69 -3.96
N LYS A 384 -28.82 0.00 -5.06
CA LYS A 384 -28.44 -0.38 -6.43
C LYS A 384 -27.57 0.70 -7.07
N PHE A 385 -26.38 0.32 -7.52
CA PHE A 385 -25.46 1.22 -8.25
C PHE A 385 -25.71 1.13 -9.75
N GLY A 386 -26.33 2.18 -10.32
CA GLY A 386 -26.52 2.34 -11.77
C GLY A 386 -25.38 3.10 -12.43
N PHE A 387 -25.06 2.72 -13.66
CA PHE A 387 -24.10 3.47 -14.50
C PHE A 387 -24.85 4.21 -15.60
N VAL A 388 -24.71 5.54 -15.60
CA VAL A 388 -25.08 6.37 -16.76
C VAL A 388 -23.85 6.44 -17.66
N LYS A 389 -24.05 6.50 -18.98
CA LYS A 389 -22.94 6.67 -19.94
C LYS A 389 -22.20 7.99 -19.64
N PRO A 390 -20.87 8.07 -19.84
CA PRO A 390 -20.14 9.30 -19.62
C PRO A 390 -20.63 10.39 -20.58
N GLU A 391 -20.98 11.56 -20.04
CA GLU A 391 -21.27 12.77 -20.82
C GLU A 391 -19.94 13.40 -21.22
N ILE A 392 -19.67 13.47 -22.53
CA ILE A 392 -18.40 13.97 -23.06
C ILE A 392 -18.49 15.48 -23.29
N ASN A 393 -18.38 16.26 -22.22
CA ASN A 393 -18.26 17.72 -22.29
C ASN A 393 -16.92 18.17 -21.68
N ALA A 394 -15.96 18.55 -22.55
CA ALA A 394 -14.68 19.25 -22.31
C ALA A 394 -13.67 18.70 -21.26
N GLY A 395 -14.10 17.99 -20.22
CA GLY A 395 -13.26 17.30 -19.25
C GLY A 395 -13.85 15.93 -18.92
N ARG A 396 -13.01 14.89 -18.82
CA ARG A 396 -13.45 13.49 -18.62
C ARG A 396 -14.02 13.24 -17.20
N ARG A 397 -15.20 13.78 -16.90
CA ARG A 397 -15.94 13.55 -15.65
C ARG A 397 -16.96 12.41 -15.85
N ILE A 398 -16.90 11.40 -15.00
CA ILE A 398 -17.82 10.24 -15.02
C ILE A 398 -18.97 10.52 -14.05
N ARG A 399 -20.20 10.29 -14.51
CA ARG A 399 -21.44 10.38 -13.72
C ARG A 399 -21.87 8.96 -13.27
N VAL A 400 -22.17 8.79 -12.00
CA VAL A 400 -22.68 7.53 -11.42
C VAL A 400 -23.94 7.83 -10.63
N THR A 401 -24.96 6.96 -10.74
CA THR A 401 -26.22 7.10 -10.01
C THR A 401 -26.37 5.97 -9.00
N VAL A 402 -26.73 6.30 -7.77
CA VAL A 402 -27.03 5.37 -6.69
C VAL A 402 -28.52 5.47 -6.40
N GLU A 403 -29.23 4.37 -6.58
CA GLU A 403 -30.63 4.26 -6.20
C GLU A 403 -30.71 3.55 -4.85
N VAL A 404 -31.33 4.20 -3.87
CA VAL A 404 -31.57 3.64 -2.53
C VAL A 404 -33.07 3.56 -2.33
N PHE A 405 -33.59 2.34 -2.18
CA PHE A 405 -35.01 2.10 -1.99
C PHE A 405 -35.53 2.87 -0.75
N GLY A 406 -36.62 3.61 -0.92
CA GLY A 406 -37.18 4.50 0.12
C GLY A 406 -36.54 5.89 0.24
N LEU A 407 -35.39 6.14 -0.39
CA LEU A 407 -34.69 7.46 -0.35
C LEU A 407 -34.49 8.11 -1.73
N GLY A 408 -34.61 7.36 -2.82
CA GLY A 408 -34.55 7.89 -4.18
C GLY A 408 -33.19 7.72 -4.87
N LYS A 409 -32.87 8.64 -5.80
CA LYS A 409 -31.72 8.54 -6.72
C LYS A 409 -30.72 9.67 -6.49
N PHE A 410 -29.49 9.30 -6.19
CA PHE A 410 -28.38 10.21 -5.89
C PHE A 410 -27.32 10.14 -6.98
N VAL A 411 -26.96 11.29 -7.55
CA VAL A 411 -25.94 11.37 -8.61
C VAL A 411 -24.62 11.85 -8.02
N GLY A 412 -23.53 11.14 -8.34
CA GLY A 412 -22.16 11.53 -8.04
C GLY A 412 -21.35 11.72 -9.32
N ILE A 413 -20.46 12.72 -9.29
CA ILE A 413 -19.56 13.06 -10.40
C ILE A 413 -18.13 12.90 -9.90
N GLY A 414 -17.21 12.48 -10.78
CA GLY A 414 -15.78 12.44 -10.49
C GLY A 414 -14.93 12.05 -11.69
N ARG A 415 -13.63 12.35 -11.64
CA ARG A 415 -12.65 12.01 -12.70
C ARG A 415 -12.51 10.51 -13.00
N ASN A 416 -13.00 9.63 -12.12
CA ASN A 416 -13.06 8.20 -12.35
C ASN A 416 -14.27 7.55 -11.66
N LYS A 417 -14.53 6.27 -11.99
CA LYS A 417 -15.68 5.48 -11.51
C LYS A 417 -15.69 5.29 -9.98
N ARG A 418 -14.53 5.24 -9.32
CA ARG A 418 -14.42 5.10 -7.85
C ARG A 418 -14.84 6.38 -7.15
N ILE A 419 -14.31 7.52 -7.59
CA ILE A 419 -14.65 8.85 -7.03
C ILE A 419 -16.13 9.15 -7.25
N ALA A 420 -16.64 8.97 -8.48
CA ALA A 420 -18.06 9.20 -8.77
C ALA A 420 -19.01 8.33 -7.91
N LYS A 421 -18.66 7.05 -7.68
CA LYS A 421 -19.39 6.19 -6.72
C LYS A 421 -19.34 6.72 -5.29
N CYS A 422 -18.16 7.15 -4.81
CA CYS A 422 -18.01 7.71 -3.46
C CYS A 422 -18.84 8.99 -3.29
N THR A 423 -18.82 9.91 -4.27
CA THR A 423 -19.62 11.14 -4.26
C THR A 423 -21.12 10.84 -4.21
N ALA A 424 -21.59 9.86 -4.99
CA ALA A 424 -22.99 9.44 -4.99
C ALA A 424 -23.39 8.79 -3.65
N ALA A 425 -22.53 7.94 -3.09
CA ALA A 425 -22.77 7.30 -1.80
C ALA A 425 -22.77 8.30 -0.63
N LYS A 426 -21.87 9.31 -0.63
CA LYS A 426 -21.90 10.42 0.35
C LYS A 426 -23.24 11.16 0.32
N ARG A 427 -23.77 11.49 -0.87
CA ARG A 427 -25.08 12.14 -1.03
C ARG A 427 -26.23 11.28 -0.50
N ALA A 428 -26.22 9.98 -0.79
CA ALA A 428 -27.22 9.04 -0.29
C ALA A 428 -27.17 8.87 1.25
N LEU A 429 -25.98 8.87 1.85
CA LEU A 429 -25.81 8.78 3.30
C LEU A 429 -26.42 9.96 4.05
N ARG A 430 -26.26 11.19 3.55
CA ARG A 430 -26.87 12.37 4.19
C ARG A 430 -28.39 12.36 4.12
N ALA A 431 -28.96 11.95 2.98
CA ALA A 431 -30.41 11.80 2.85
C ALA A 431 -30.96 10.73 3.81
N LEU A 432 -30.20 9.66 4.08
CA LEU A 432 -30.53 8.67 5.10
C LEU A 432 -30.46 9.23 6.53
N GLU A 433 -29.54 10.15 6.80
CA GLU A 433 -29.38 10.79 8.12
C GLU A 433 -30.43 11.89 8.37
N SER A 434 -30.78 12.68 7.35
CA SER A 434 -31.87 13.66 7.45
C SER A 434 -33.24 12.99 7.55
N ASP A 435 -33.51 11.91 6.81
CA ASP A 435 -34.76 11.13 6.94
C ASP A 435 -34.89 10.49 8.32
N LYS A 436 -33.79 10.00 8.90
CA LYS A 436 -33.78 9.53 10.30
C LYS A 436 -34.08 10.64 11.29
N ARG A 437 -33.44 11.81 11.16
CA ARG A 437 -33.66 12.95 12.06
C ARG A 437 -35.09 13.48 11.96
N ARG A 438 -35.68 13.50 10.76
CA ARG A 438 -37.09 13.83 10.53
C ARG A 438 -38.02 12.86 11.25
N LYS A 439 -37.83 11.54 11.10
CA LYS A 439 -38.65 10.50 11.76
C LYS A 439 -38.53 10.53 13.29
N GLU A 440 -37.35 10.85 13.82
CA GLU A 440 -37.15 11.02 15.26
C GLU A 440 -37.91 12.24 15.79
N LEU A 441 -37.88 13.37 15.08
CA LEU A 441 -38.69 14.56 15.40
C LEU A 441 -40.19 14.29 15.31
N GLU A 442 -40.65 13.56 14.28
CA GLU A 442 -42.05 13.14 14.14
C GLU A 442 -42.50 12.30 15.33
N ARG A 443 -41.69 11.32 15.77
CA ARG A 443 -42.01 10.50 16.94
C ARG A 443 -42.00 11.28 18.27
N GLN A 444 -41.09 12.25 18.42
CA GLN A 444 -41.02 13.09 19.63
C GLN A 444 -42.19 14.07 19.73
N LEU A 445 -42.77 14.50 18.61
CA LEU A 445 -44.01 15.27 18.58
C LEU A 445 -45.21 14.39 18.96
N GLU A 446 -45.32 13.19 18.40
CA GLU A 446 -46.35 12.21 18.78
C GLU A 446 -46.31 11.85 20.28
N GLU A 447 -45.11 11.72 20.88
CA GLU A 447 -44.92 11.48 22.32
C GLU A 447 -45.17 12.70 23.23
N CYS A 448 -45.49 13.89 22.67
CA CYS A 448 -45.82 15.10 23.44
C CYS A 448 -47.31 15.49 23.38
N ASP A 449 -48.10 14.88 22.49
CA ASP A 449 -49.53 15.11 22.33
C ASP A 449 -50.42 14.06 23.06
N ASP A 450 -49.82 13.03 23.67
CA ASP A 450 -50.41 12.01 24.57
C ASP A 450 -50.13 12.31 26.08
#